data_AF-A0A9D8M241-F1
#
_entry.id   AF-A0A9D8M241-F1
#
_cell.length_a   1.000
_cell.length_b   1.000
_cell.length_c   1.000
_cell.angle_alpha   90.00
_cell.angle_beta   90.00
_cell.angle_gamma   90.00
#
_symmetry.space_group_name_H-M   'P 1'
#
loop_
_entity.id
_entity.type
_entity.pdbx_description
1 polymer ?
#
loop_
_entity_poly.entity_id
_entity_poly.type
_entity_poly.pdbx_seq_one_letter_code
_entity_poly.pdbx_strand_id
1 'polypeptide(L)'
;MEALVAAGHHVLGIDDQTHACGHPLPAGVDLLTADAGGAEAAHALREFRPHRVLHLASKGGVERARRDPASHVRASVASSVALFESAAAAGASRLVAASSGGAVYGHAA
;
A
#
# COMPACT_ATOMS: atom_id res chain seq x y z
N MET A 1 11.12 -2.85 3.39
CA MET A 1 11.84 -1.70 2.80
C MET A 1 13.34 -1.89 2.86
N GLU A 2 13.91 -2.26 4.01
CA GLU A 2 15.35 -2.52 4.19
C GLU A 2 15.96 -3.43 3.11
N ALA A 3 15.35 -4.59 2.84
CA ALA A 3 15.84 -5.51 1.81
C ALA A 3 15.89 -4.90 0.40
N LEU A 4 14.97 -3.98 0.06
CA LEU A 4 14.96 -3.30 -1.23
C LEU A 4 16.11 -2.28 -1.32
N VAL A 5 16.34 -1.54 -0.24
CA VAL A 5 17.46 -0.58 -0.14
C VAL A 5 18.80 -1.31 -0.18
N ALA A 6 18.94 -2.41 0.56
CA ALA A 6 20.16 -3.23 0.56
C ALA A 6 20.46 -3.83 -0.82
N ALA A 7 19.42 -4.08 -1.63
CA ALA A 7 19.55 -4.51 -3.03
C ALA A 7 19.84 -3.35 -4.02
N GLY A 8 19.97 -2.11 -3.53
CA GLY A 8 20.29 -0.93 -4.34
C GLY A 8 19.10 -0.30 -5.07
N HIS A 9 17.86 -0.63 -4.67
CA HIS A 9 16.68 0.01 -5.24
C HIS A 9 16.41 1.39 -4.62
N HIS A 10 15.98 2.34 -5.43
CA HIS A 10 15.35 3.57 -4.94
C HIS A 10 13.92 3.23 -4.49
N VAL A 11 13.56 3.65 -3.28
CA VAL A 11 12.31 3.23 -2.62
C VAL A 11 11.55 4.46 -2.15
N LEU A 12 10.32 4.58 -2.60
CA LEU A 12 9.32 5.51 -2.06
C LEU A 12 8.31 4.73 -1.22
N GLY A 13 8.18 5.09 0.06
CA GLY A 13 7.06 4.69 0.91
C GLY A 13 5.89 5.65 0.74
N ILE A 14 4.67 5.10 0.65
CA ILE A 14 3.42 5.88 0.71
C ILE A 14 2.58 5.28 1.83
N ASP A 15 2.36 6.05 2.88
CA ASP A 15 1.66 5.58 4.08
C ASP A 15 0.87 6.72 4.75
N ASP A 16 -0.36 6.46 5.18
CA ASP A 16 -1.21 7.47 5.82
C ASP A 16 -0.97 7.59 7.33
N GLN A 17 -0.05 6.79 7.87
CA GLN A 17 0.35 6.70 9.27
C GLN A 17 -0.79 6.40 10.24
N THR A 18 -1.95 5.95 9.75
CA THR A 18 -3.10 5.63 10.60
C THR A 18 -2.82 4.47 11.55
N HIS A 19 -1.87 3.60 11.21
CA HIS A 19 -1.39 2.49 12.04
C HIS A 19 0.15 2.43 12.02
N ALA A 20 0.79 3.47 12.54
CA ALA A 20 2.25 3.54 12.61
C ALA A 20 2.83 2.38 13.43
N CYS A 21 3.88 1.73 12.91
CA CYS A 21 4.57 0.64 13.60
C CYS A 21 5.65 1.11 14.59
N GLY A 22 5.95 2.41 14.63
CA GLY A 22 6.99 2.99 15.51
C GLY A 22 8.43 2.64 15.11
N HIS A 23 8.64 1.91 14.01
CA HIS A 23 9.98 1.61 13.51
C HIS A 23 10.49 2.78 12.65
N PRO A 24 11.75 3.22 12.81
CA PRO A 24 12.32 4.25 11.97
C PRO A 24 12.35 3.79 10.50
N LEU A 25 12.22 4.74 9.58
CA LEU A 25 12.44 4.46 8.17
C LEU A 25 13.91 4.14 7.91
N PRO A 26 14.20 3.13 7.07
CA PRO A 26 15.57 2.86 6.63
C PRO A 26 16.16 4.08 5.92
N ALA A 27 17.47 4.30 6.08
CA ALA A 27 18.17 5.33 5.31
C ALA A 27 18.02 5.07 3.80
N GLY A 28 17.82 6.15 3.02
CA GLY A 28 17.64 6.06 1.56
C GLY A 28 16.22 5.70 1.11
N VAL A 29 15.24 5.67 2.02
CA VAL A 29 13.82 5.61 1.68
C VAL A 29 13.22 7.01 1.78
N ASP A 30 12.56 7.44 0.71
CA ASP A 30 11.70 8.62 0.73
C ASP A 30 10.32 8.22 1.26
N LEU A 31 9.68 9.08 2.07
CA LEU A 31 8.33 8.85 2.57
C LEU A 31 7.39 9.97 2.10
N LEU A 32 6.28 9.57 1.49
CA LEU A 32 5.10 10.40 1.32
C LEU A 32 4.04 10.00 2.36
N THR A 33 3.68 10.94 3.24
CA THR A 33 2.56 10.75 4.17
C THR A 33 1.24 11.07 3.46
N ALA A 34 0.55 10.05 2.95
CA ALA A 34 -0.71 10.20 2.22
C ALA A 34 -1.50 8.88 2.14
N ASP A 35 -2.79 8.97 1.82
CA ASP A 35 -3.57 7.81 1.37
C ASP A 35 -3.01 7.29 0.03
N ALA A 36 -2.81 5.97 -0.08
CA ALA A 36 -2.20 5.36 -1.27
C ALA A 36 -3.04 5.50 -2.55
N GLY A 37 -4.36 5.65 -2.42
CA GLY A 37 -5.29 5.95 -3.51
C GLY A 37 -5.63 7.44 -3.65
N GLY A 38 -4.99 8.31 -2.87
CA GLY A 38 -5.17 9.75 -2.89
C GLY A 38 -4.49 10.43 -4.08
N ALA A 39 -4.81 11.71 -4.29
CA ALA A 39 -4.28 12.51 -5.39
C ALA A 39 -2.76 12.75 -5.26
N GLU A 40 -2.28 12.91 -4.02
CA GLU A 40 -0.86 13.09 -3.69
C GLU A 40 -0.06 11.83 -4.06
N ALA A 41 -0.61 10.65 -3.76
CA ALA A 41 0.00 9.38 -4.14
C ALA A 41 0.02 9.21 -5.66
N ALA A 42 -1.09 9.54 -6.35
CA ALA A 42 -1.14 9.50 -7.81
C ALA A 42 -0.12 10.44 -8.46
N HIS A 43 0.06 11.64 -7.90
CA HIS A 43 1.09 12.58 -8.35
C HIS A 43 2.50 12.03 -8.12
N ALA A 44 2.80 11.55 -6.92
CA ALA A 44 4.10 10.98 -6.59
C ALA A 44 4.45 9.76 -7.44
N LEU A 45 3.49 8.89 -7.76
CA LEU A 45 3.70 7.76 -8.67
C LEU A 45 4.10 8.21 -10.07
N ARG A 46 3.49 9.28 -10.59
CA ARG A 46 3.83 9.84 -11.91
C ARG A 46 5.25 10.43 -11.96
N GLU A 47 5.70 11.02 -10.87
CA GLU A 47 7.04 11.58 -10.75
C GLU A 47 8.09 10.49 -10.53
N PHE A 48 7.83 9.58 -9.59
CA PHE A 48 8.72 8.48 -9.22
C PHE A 48 8.85 7.42 -10.32
N ARG A 49 7.81 7.22 -11.14
CA ARG A 49 7.74 6.22 -12.23
C ARG A 49 8.19 4.82 -11.78
N PRO A 50 7.51 4.21 -10.79
CA PRO A 50 7.95 2.95 -10.22
C PRO A 50 7.95 1.83 -11.27
N HIS A 51 9.01 1.03 -11.31
CA HIS A 51 9.02 -0.19 -12.11
C HIS A 51 8.14 -1.29 -11.46
N ARG A 52 8.05 -1.29 -10.12
CA ARG A 52 7.32 -2.27 -9.30
C ARG A 52 6.57 -1.55 -8.19
N VAL A 53 5.38 -2.01 -7.84
CA VAL A 53 4.64 -1.55 -6.65
C VAL A 53 4.35 -2.72 -5.74
N LEU A 54 4.68 -2.56 -4.45
CA LEU A 54 4.33 -3.48 -3.38
C LEU A 54 3.22 -2.84 -2.55
N HIS A 55 2.00 -3.36 -2.67
CA HIS A 55 0.85 -2.89 -1.92
C HIS A 55 0.74 -3.66 -0.60
N LEU A 56 1.24 -3.02 0.46
CA LEU A 56 1.24 -3.52 1.85
C LEU A 56 0.26 -2.75 2.75
N ALA A 57 -0.28 -1.63 2.26
CA ALA A 57 -1.21 -0.79 3.01
C ALA A 57 -2.56 -1.51 3.17
N SER A 58 -2.85 -1.97 4.38
CA SER A 58 -4.13 -2.56 4.76
C SER A 58 -4.79 -1.70 5.83
N LYS A 59 -6.11 -1.44 5.70
CA LYS A 59 -6.81 -0.56 6.62
C LYS A 59 -7.74 -1.30 7.57
N GLY A 60 -7.35 -1.32 8.85
CA GLY A 60 -8.22 -1.64 9.99
C GLY A 60 -8.42 -3.12 10.33
N GLY A 61 -7.84 -4.04 9.55
CA GLY A 61 -7.89 -5.47 9.84
C GLY A 61 -9.30 -6.09 9.83
N VAL A 62 -9.37 -7.38 10.14
CA VAL A 62 -10.59 -8.19 10.04
C VAL A 62 -11.71 -7.66 10.94
N GLU A 63 -11.40 -7.21 12.16
CA GLU A 63 -12.44 -6.72 13.07
C GLU A 63 -13.10 -5.40 12.61
N ARG A 64 -12.33 -4.47 12.03
CA ARG A 64 -12.94 -3.24 11.48
C ARG A 64 -13.82 -3.57 10.28
N ALA A 65 -13.35 -4.47 9.41
CA ALA A 65 -14.14 -4.95 8.28
C ALA A 65 -15.45 -5.62 8.72
N ARG A 66 -15.44 -6.35 9.84
CA ARG A 66 -16.63 -7.01 10.40
C ARG A 66 -17.62 -6.02 11.02
N ARG A 67 -17.13 -5.01 11.75
CA ARG A 67 -17.97 -4.03 12.46
C ARG A 67 -18.58 -2.98 11.53
N ASP A 68 -17.84 -2.54 10.52
CA ASP A 68 -18.29 -1.54 9.54
C ASP A 68 -17.77 -1.88 8.12
N PRO A 69 -18.43 -2.83 7.44
CA PRO A 69 -17.99 -3.30 6.13
C PRO A 69 -17.97 -2.20 5.06
N ALA A 70 -18.98 -1.32 5.07
CA ALA A 70 -19.11 -0.27 4.06
C ALA A 70 -17.99 0.77 4.17
N SER A 71 -17.63 1.17 5.40
CA SER A 71 -16.46 2.04 5.64
C SER A 71 -15.16 1.34 5.28
N HIS A 72 -15.02 0.05 5.60
CA HIS A 72 -13.82 -0.71 5.23
C HIS A 72 -13.63 -0.81 3.71
N VAL A 73 -14.69 -1.11 2.94
CA VAL A 73 -14.63 -1.15 1.47
C VAL A 73 -14.22 0.20 0.90
N ARG A 74 -14.84 1.29 1.37
CA ARG A 74 -14.47 2.65 0.92
C ARG A 74 -13.02 3.00 1.25
N ALA A 75 -12.56 2.67 2.46
CA ALA A 75 -11.23 3.06 2.90
C ALA A 75 -10.12 2.18 2.32
N SER A 76 -10.35 0.88 2.19
CA SER A 76 -9.33 -0.08 1.77
C SER A 76 -9.45 -0.40 0.28
N VAL A 77 -10.58 -0.96 -0.16
CA VAL A 77 -10.72 -1.48 -1.52
C VAL A 77 -10.66 -0.37 -2.57
N ALA A 78 -11.39 0.73 -2.36
CA ALA A 78 -11.36 1.85 -3.31
C ALA A 78 -9.97 2.50 -3.38
N SER A 79 -9.28 2.65 -2.25
CA SER A 79 -7.91 3.15 -2.19
C SER A 79 -6.94 2.23 -2.94
N SER A 80 -7.04 0.91 -2.75
CA SER A 80 -6.23 -0.08 -3.50
C SER A 80 -6.48 0.01 -5.01
N VAL A 81 -7.73 0.13 -5.45
CA VAL A 81 -8.07 0.26 -6.88
C VAL A 81 -7.45 1.52 -7.47
N ALA A 82 -7.65 2.67 -6.81
CA ALA A 82 -7.10 3.95 -7.27
C ALA A 82 -5.56 3.95 -7.31
N LEU A 83 -4.91 3.28 -6.34
CA LEU A 83 -3.46 3.06 -6.34
C LEU A 83 -3.03 2.26 -7.58
N PHE A 84 -3.73 1.15 -7.88
CA PHE A 84 -3.36 0.28 -8.99
C PHE A 84 -3.53 0.95 -10.34
N GLU A 85 -4.61 1.72 -10.52
CA GLU A 85 -4.84 2.54 -11.72
C GLU A 85 -3.72 3.57 -11.90
N SER A 86 -3.39 4.30 -10.82
CA SER A 86 -2.34 5.32 -10.85
C SER A 86 -0.96 4.74 -11.11
N ALA A 87 -0.65 3.59 -10.50
CA ALA A 87 0.62 2.88 -10.72
C ALA A 87 0.74 2.37 -12.16
N ALA A 88 -0.33 1.80 -12.71
CA ALA A 88 -0.38 1.36 -14.10
C ALA A 88 -0.18 2.54 -15.06
N ALA A 89 -0.87 3.66 -14.82
CA ALA A 89 -0.71 4.89 -15.61
C ALA A 89 0.71 5.49 -15.51
N ALA A 90 1.40 5.30 -14.38
CA ALA A 90 2.79 5.69 -14.18
C ALA A 90 3.82 4.73 -14.82
N GLY A 91 3.38 3.63 -15.43
CA GLY A 91 4.24 2.66 -16.13
C GLY A 91 4.75 1.50 -15.28
N ALA A 92 4.14 1.24 -14.11
CA ALA A 92 4.48 0.07 -13.31
C ALA A 92 4.20 -1.22 -14.09
N SER A 93 5.22 -2.05 -14.28
CA SER A 93 5.08 -3.31 -15.03
C SER A 93 4.72 -4.51 -14.16
N ARG A 94 4.68 -4.34 -12.84
CA ARG A 94 4.18 -5.36 -11.91
C ARG A 94 3.69 -4.75 -10.59
N LEU A 95 2.54 -5.25 -10.16
CA LEU A 95 1.93 -4.99 -8.86
C LEU A 95 2.02 -6.27 -8.03
N VAL A 96 2.43 -6.15 -6.78
CA VAL A 96 2.44 -7.25 -5.80
C VAL A 96 1.62 -6.80 -4.60
N ALA A 97 0.54 -7.51 -4.30
CA ALA A 97 -0.30 -7.20 -3.14
C ALA A 97 -0.11 -8.24 -2.04
N ALA A 98 0.05 -7.78 -0.80
CA ALA A 98 -0.08 -8.65 0.35
C ALA A 98 -1.55 -9.03 0.55
N SER A 99 -1.80 -10.31 0.78
CA SER A 99 -3.15 -10.85 1.04
C SER A 99 -3.10 -11.78 2.26
N SER A 100 -4.27 -12.08 2.82
CA SER A 100 -4.42 -12.93 4.00
C SER A 100 -5.11 -14.24 3.64
N GLY A 101 -4.35 -15.35 3.63
CA GLY A 101 -4.92 -16.67 3.38
C GLY A 101 -6.00 -17.06 4.40
N GLY A 102 -5.76 -16.83 5.69
CA GLY A 102 -6.73 -17.16 6.75
C GLY A 102 -8.03 -16.36 6.66
N ALA A 103 -7.98 -15.10 6.21
CA ALA A 103 -9.19 -14.31 6.01
C ALA A 103 -9.94 -14.67 4.72
N VAL A 104 -9.21 -15.07 3.67
CA VAL A 104 -9.80 -15.44 2.37
C VAL A 104 -10.42 -16.84 2.42
N TYR A 105 -9.72 -17.82 2.97
CA TYR A 105 -10.17 -19.21 3.00
C TYR A 105 -11.05 -19.53 4.22
N GLY A 106 -11.00 -18.70 5.26
CA GLY A 106 -11.71 -18.94 6.50
C GLY A 106 -11.08 -20.05 7.35
N HIS A 107 -11.81 -20.52 8.35
CA HIS A 107 -11.39 -21.66 9.17
C HIS A 107 -11.63 -22.97 8.40
N ALA A 108 -10.65 -23.87 8.39
CA ALA A 108 -10.91 -25.25 7.98
C ALA A 108 -11.88 -25.87 8.99
N ALA A 109 -12.94 -26.50 8.48
CA ALA A 109 -13.87 -27.28 9.29
C ALA A 109 -13.22 -28.56 9.82
#